data_AF-A0A1S9CFL4-F1
#
_entry.id   AF-A0A1S9CFL4-F1
#
_cell.length_a   1.000
_cell.length_b   1.000
_cell.length_c   1.000
_cell.angle_alpha   90.00
_cell.angle_beta   90.00
_cell.angle_gamma   90.00
#
_symmetry.space_group_name_H-M   'P 1'
#
loop_
_entity.id
_entity.type
_entity.pdbx_description
1 polymer ?
#
loop_
_entity_poly.entity_id
_entity_poly.type
_entity_poly.pdbx_seq_one_letter_code
_entity_poly.pdbx_strand_id
1 'polypeptide(L)'
;IMSNVASDAGYIILIPLAGLLYAGIKKNPLIGMSAAFAGVSAGFSANLIPATPSDIIVGSNAAIFAASQNVPFLSARGTPLSIPYMNYYFIFASTFLLTIVGALVTTKIVAPKLEKQSYIIPDDIDLDEFVVSPEENRSLISACVGFVFGIAIVAGLYFGPLAAYTDVNGKIITPFTNNIILMITIIFFMPGLFYGIAIKKYTNSQTVISGLSRQVSSMGYVLVLTFFCYNFLALLSKSNVGTYITYLGATFLESLGFGEWPILLIVGFILTTAIINLFVGGLSSKWLLLGPIFIPMLYRVHPGMTPDLVAASFRVADSSTNIITPMMSYSGIILAYMRKYKPELTIGNLIAIMLPYSIFFLILWTILLLIFFQLGLPLGPAGV
;
A
#
# COMPACT_ATOMS: atom_id res chain seq x y z
N ILE A 1 6.58 -4.74 -6.33
CA ILE A 1 6.56 -3.70 -5.28
C ILE A 1 5.96 -2.41 -5.83
N MET A 2 6.63 -1.73 -6.77
CA MET A 2 6.16 -0.45 -7.36
C MET A 2 4.76 -0.44 -8.00
N SER A 3 4.19 -1.62 -8.29
CA SER A 3 2.90 -1.76 -8.96
C SER A 3 1.69 -1.30 -8.14
N ASN A 4 1.85 -1.15 -6.81
CA ASN A 4 0.82 -0.58 -5.94
C ASN A 4 0.41 0.85 -6.37
N VAL A 5 1.27 1.57 -7.11
CA VAL A 5 0.89 2.86 -7.72
C VAL A 5 -0.25 2.73 -8.73
N ALA A 6 -0.36 1.56 -9.36
CA ALA A 6 -1.42 1.21 -10.30
C ALA A 6 -2.51 0.33 -9.64
N SER A 7 -2.56 0.32 -8.29
CA SER A 7 -3.49 -0.47 -7.47
C SER A 7 -3.56 -1.95 -7.90
N ASP A 8 -4.60 -2.31 -8.65
CA ASP A 8 -4.99 -3.68 -8.96
C ASP A 8 -4.27 -4.26 -10.18
N ALA A 9 -3.68 -3.41 -11.02
CA ALA A 9 -3.02 -3.83 -12.25
C ALA A 9 -1.86 -4.82 -11.98
N GLY A 10 -1.18 -4.67 -10.83
CA GLY A 10 -0.13 -5.59 -10.41
C GLY A 10 -0.60 -7.03 -10.25
N TYR A 11 -1.82 -7.25 -9.77
CA TYR A 11 -2.37 -8.59 -9.57
C TYR A 11 -2.76 -9.27 -10.88
N ILE A 12 -3.32 -8.49 -11.79
CA ILE A 12 -3.90 -8.99 -13.04
C ILE A 12 -2.82 -9.23 -14.09
N ILE A 13 -1.80 -8.37 -14.15
CA ILE A 13 -0.81 -8.36 -15.24
C ILE A 13 0.51 -8.98 -14.80
N LEU A 14 1.11 -8.50 -13.71
CA LEU A 14 2.50 -8.84 -13.38
C LEU A 14 2.66 -10.29 -12.91
N ILE A 15 1.68 -10.81 -12.19
CA ILE A 15 1.72 -12.19 -11.67
C ILE A 15 1.74 -13.22 -12.81
N PRO A 16 0.75 -13.25 -13.74
CA PRO A 16 0.79 -14.19 -14.86
C PRO A 16 1.99 -13.95 -15.79
N LEU A 17 2.36 -12.69 -16.05
CA LEU A 17 3.54 -12.36 -16.87
C LEU A 17 4.83 -12.92 -16.27
N ALA A 18 5.02 -12.82 -14.95
CA ALA A 18 6.18 -13.41 -14.30
C ALA A 18 6.21 -14.94 -14.42
N GLY A 19 5.04 -15.59 -14.40
CA GLY A 19 4.91 -17.02 -14.70
C GLY A 19 5.37 -17.37 -16.11
N LEU A 20 4.91 -16.59 -17.10
CA LEU A 20 5.27 -16.78 -18.51
C LEU A 20 6.76 -16.57 -18.79
N LEU A 21 7.36 -15.55 -18.19
CA LEU A 21 8.80 -15.31 -18.31
C LEU A 21 9.60 -16.51 -17.77
N TYR A 22 9.17 -17.09 -16.65
CA TYR A 22 9.77 -18.32 -16.12
C TYR A 22 9.55 -19.53 -17.03
N ALA A 23 8.34 -19.68 -17.58
CA ALA A 23 8.03 -20.73 -18.56
C ALA A 23 8.93 -20.64 -19.80
N GLY A 24 9.13 -19.43 -20.33
CA GLY A 24 9.95 -19.16 -21.52
C GLY A 24 11.43 -19.54 -21.34
N ILE A 25 11.96 -19.44 -20.12
CA ILE A 25 13.31 -19.92 -19.77
C ILE A 25 13.33 -21.36 -19.24
N LYS A 26 12.25 -22.13 -19.44
CA LYS A 26 12.07 -23.53 -19.03
C LYS A 26 12.20 -23.77 -17.52
N LYS A 27 11.82 -22.77 -16.70
CA LYS A 27 11.73 -22.89 -15.24
C LYS A 27 10.28 -22.99 -14.79
N ASN A 28 10.08 -23.54 -13.58
CA ASN A 28 8.73 -23.66 -13.01
C ASN A 28 8.05 -22.27 -12.91
N PRO A 29 6.95 -22.03 -13.63
CA PRO A 29 6.24 -20.74 -13.68
C PRO A 29 5.76 -20.25 -12.32
N LEU A 30 5.42 -21.19 -11.42
CA LEU A 30 4.94 -20.87 -10.08
C LEU A 30 5.97 -20.07 -9.28
N ILE A 31 7.28 -20.18 -9.59
CA ILE A 31 8.33 -19.41 -8.93
C ILE A 31 8.18 -17.92 -9.23
N GLY A 32 8.07 -17.57 -10.52
CA GLY A 32 7.89 -16.20 -10.98
C GLY A 32 6.58 -15.60 -10.44
N MET A 33 5.48 -16.37 -10.53
CA MET A 33 4.19 -15.97 -9.99
C MET A 33 4.23 -15.71 -8.48
N SER A 34 4.96 -16.54 -7.72
CA SER A 34 5.11 -16.37 -6.28
C SER A 34 5.92 -15.13 -5.93
N ALA A 35 7.03 -14.90 -6.63
CA ALA A 35 7.85 -13.71 -6.45
C ALA A 35 7.08 -12.42 -6.78
N ALA A 36 6.34 -12.43 -7.90
CA ALA A 36 5.49 -11.32 -8.29
C ALA A 36 4.36 -11.09 -7.27
N PHE A 37 3.67 -12.14 -6.82
CA PHE A 37 2.61 -11.99 -5.83
C PHE A 37 3.13 -11.44 -4.50
N ALA A 38 4.25 -11.94 -3.99
CA ALA A 38 4.91 -11.39 -2.81
C ALA A 38 5.27 -9.91 -3.00
N GLY A 39 5.80 -9.55 -4.16
CA GLY A 39 6.14 -8.16 -4.48
C GLY A 39 4.94 -7.24 -4.62
N VAL A 40 3.82 -7.69 -5.17
CA VAL A 40 2.61 -6.88 -5.38
C VAL A 40 1.82 -6.72 -4.08
N SER A 41 1.66 -7.80 -3.31
CA SER A 41 0.79 -7.87 -2.15
C SER A 41 1.51 -7.64 -0.83
N ALA A 42 2.58 -8.39 -0.58
CA ALA A 42 3.34 -8.23 0.65
C ALA A 42 4.23 -6.99 0.64
N GLY A 43 4.51 -6.44 -0.55
CA GLY A 43 5.14 -5.13 -0.74
C GLY A 43 4.16 -3.97 -0.90
N PHE A 44 2.85 -4.15 -0.66
CA PHE A 44 1.82 -3.17 -1.05
C PHE A 44 2.00 -1.77 -0.46
N SER A 45 2.51 -1.65 0.77
CA SER A 45 2.75 -0.34 1.40
C SER A 45 4.13 0.28 1.09
N ALA A 46 5.00 -0.42 0.35
CA ALA A 46 6.32 0.08 -0.02
C ALA A 46 6.30 0.65 -1.45
N ASN A 47 6.91 1.82 -1.65
CA ASN A 47 7.06 2.43 -2.96
C ASN A 47 8.24 3.43 -2.97
N LEU A 48 8.87 3.64 -4.13
CA LEU A 48 9.85 4.71 -4.35
C LEU A 48 9.17 6.06 -4.61
N ILE A 49 7.92 6.06 -5.05
CA ILE A 49 7.11 7.24 -5.30
C ILE A 49 6.24 7.49 -4.06
N PRO A 50 6.28 8.68 -3.46
CA PRO A 50 5.42 9.03 -2.33
C PRO A 50 3.97 9.26 -2.78
N ALA A 51 3.09 9.50 -1.80
CA ALA A 51 1.73 9.98 -2.01
C ALA A 51 0.89 9.05 -2.91
N THR A 52 1.19 7.74 -2.87
CA THR A 52 0.33 6.73 -3.47
C THR A 52 -1.06 6.75 -2.83
N PRO A 53 -2.10 6.18 -3.47
CA PRO A 53 -3.43 6.13 -2.89
C PRO A 53 -3.47 5.56 -1.45
N SER A 54 -2.62 4.57 -1.14
CA SER A 54 -2.51 4.02 0.21
C SER A 54 -1.86 5.00 1.19
N ASP A 55 -0.90 5.84 0.77
CA ASP A 55 -0.31 6.92 1.58
C ASP A 55 -1.36 7.94 2.00
N ILE A 56 -2.18 8.36 1.04
CA ILE A 56 -3.27 9.32 1.28
C ILE A 56 -4.31 8.72 2.22
N ILE A 57 -4.75 7.48 1.97
CA ILE A 57 -5.77 6.81 2.80
C ILE A 57 -5.27 6.63 4.23
N VAL A 58 -4.06 6.08 4.39
CA VAL A 58 -3.49 5.84 5.73
C VAL A 58 -3.26 7.15 6.47
N GLY A 59 -2.64 8.15 5.81
CA GLY A 59 -2.31 9.44 6.41
C GLY A 59 -3.54 10.29 6.77
N SER A 60 -4.52 10.38 5.87
CA SER A 60 -5.73 11.18 6.13
C SER A 60 -6.52 10.61 7.30
N ASN A 61 -6.69 9.28 7.30
CA ASN A 61 -7.36 8.58 8.39
C ASN A 61 -6.57 8.71 9.70
N ALA A 62 -5.24 8.59 9.67
CA ALA A 62 -4.40 8.78 10.86
C ALA A 62 -4.60 10.17 11.50
N ALA A 63 -4.67 11.23 10.68
CA ALA A 63 -4.93 12.58 11.14
C ALA A 63 -6.31 12.73 11.80
N ILE A 64 -7.34 12.16 11.17
CA ILE A 64 -8.72 12.19 11.69
C ILE A 64 -8.83 11.41 13.00
N PHE A 65 -8.23 10.23 13.07
CA PHE A 65 -8.24 9.38 14.27
C PHE A 65 -7.49 10.02 15.43
N ALA A 66 -6.33 10.63 15.17
CA ALA A 66 -5.59 11.38 16.17
C ALA A 66 -6.42 12.55 16.72
N ALA A 67 -7.05 13.33 15.84
CA ALA A 67 -7.91 14.45 16.22
C ALA A 67 -9.14 14.01 17.04
N SER A 68 -9.68 12.81 16.80
CA SER A 68 -10.86 12.30 17.49
C SER A 68 -10.71 12.19 19.02
N GLN A 69 -9.47 12.11 19.51
CA GLN A 69 -9.15 12.03 20.94
C GLN A 69 -7.99 12.97 21.34
N ASN A 70 -7.84 14.11 20.63
CA ASN A 70 -6.84 15.15 20.92
C ASN A 70 -5.37 14.67 20.95
N VAL A 71 -5.03 13.64 20.16
CA VAL A 71 -3.63 13.26 19.94
C VAL A 71 -3.01 14.25 18.97
N PRO A 72 -1.86 14.87 19.30
CA PRO A 72 -1.20 15.79 18.39
C PRO A 72 -0.70 15.04 17.14
N PHE A 73 -0.98 15.61 15.96
CA PHE A 73 -0.50 15.07 14.68
C PHE A 73 0.94 15.54 14.38
N LEU A 74 1.84 15.18 15.29
CA LEU A 74 3.25 15.55 15.29
C LEU A 74 4.12 14.30 15.25
N SER A 75 5.31 14.43 14.67
CA SER A 75 6.35 13.40 14.74
C SER A 75 6.95 13.32 16.15
N ALA A 76 7.74 12.27 16.42
CA ALA A 76 8.51 12.15 17.66
C ALA A 76 9.46 13.34 17.93
N ARG A 77 9.77 14.14 16.90
CA ARG A 77 10.59 15.36 17.00
C ARG A 77 9.77 16.64 17.21
N GLY A 78 8.45 16.52 17.40
CA GLY A 78 7.54 17.65 17.57
C GLY A 78 7.23 18.42 16.28
N THR A 79 7.61 17.88 15.11
CA THR A 79 7.34 18.54 13.82
C THR A 79 5.96 18.12 13.28
N PRO A 80 5.19 19.02 12.66
CA PRO A 80 3.95 18.66 11.98
C PRO A 80 4.16 17.55 10.94
N LEU A 81 3.29 16.54 11.00
CA LEU A 81 3.26 15.46 10.02
C LEU A 81 2.54 15.91 8.74
N SER A 82 3.12 15.59 7.60
CA SER A 82 2.49 15.79 6.30
C SER A 82 1.75 14.52 5.89
N ILE A 83 0.44 14.57 5.73
CA ILE A 83 -0.44 13.44 5.36
C ILE A 83 0.16 12.55 4.26
N PRO A 84 0.56 13.09 3.08
CA PRO A 84 1.08 12.27 1.99
C PRO A 84 2.49 11.70 2.22
N TYR A 85 3.25 12.26 3.16
CA TYR A 85 4.68 11.98 3.28
C TYR A 85 5.12 11.43 4.63
N MET A 86 4.23 11.33 5.63
CA MET A 86 4.60 10.98 7.01
C MET A 86 5.39 9.66 7.16
N ASN A 87 5.30 8.74 6.20
CA ASN A 87 6.05 7.49 6.20
C ASN A 87 7.00 7.33 5.00
N TYR A 88 7.25 8.40 4.23
CA TYR A 88 7.93 8.29 2.93
C TYR A 88 9.36 7.72 3.03
N TYR A 89 10.19 8.22 3.95
CA TYR A 89 11.56 7.71 4.10
C TYR A 89 11.59 6.24 4.50
N PHE A 90 10.66 5.84 5.37
CA PHE A 90 10.51 4.45 5.78
C PHE A 90 10.09 3.56 4.60
N ILE A 91 9.05 3.92 3.84
CA ILE A 91 8.56 3.10 2.72
C ILE A 91 9.54 3.08 1.53
N PHE A 92 10.32 4.15 1.34
CA PHE A 92 11.40 4.21 0.37
C PHE A 92 12.49 3.18 0.72
N ALA A 93 13.00 3.21 1.96
CA ALA A 93 13.98 2.22 2.43
C ALA A 93 13.41 0.79 2.40
N SER A 94 12.14 0.64 2.76
CA SER A 94 11.42 -0.64 2.72
C SER A 94 11.38 -1.25 1.32
N THR A 95 11.30 -0.43 0.27
CA THR A 95 11.26 -0.92 -1.11
C THR A 95 12.51 -1.71 -1.48
N PHE A 96 13.69 -1.21 -1.11
CA PHE A 96 14.96 -1.91 -1.34
C PHE A 96 15.07 -3.17 -0.49
N LEU A 97 14.75 -3.05 0.80
CA LEU A 97 14.78 -4.19 1.73
C LEU A 97 13.88 -5.33 1.23
N LEU A 98 12.60 -5.05 0.97
CA LEU A 98 11.62 -6.06 0.57
C LEU A 98 11.95 -6.65 -0.82
N THR A 99 12.57 -5.88 -1.71
CA THR A 99 13.05 -6.41 -2.99
C THR A 99 14.16 -7.44 -2.78
N ILE A 100 15.16 -7.11 -1.95
CA ILE A 100 16.27 -8.01 -1.63
C ILE A 100 15.75 -9.25 -0.90
N VAL A 101 14.93 -9.08 0.13
CA VAL A 101 14.35 -10.18 0.90
C VAL A 101 13.48 -11.06 0.01
N GLY A 102 12.64 -10.46 -0.83
CA GLY A 102 11.83 -11.19 -1.81
C GLY A 102 12.69 -12.06 -2.71
N ALA A 103 13.72 -11.49 -3.33
CA ALA A 103 14.65 -12.23 -4.17
C ALA A 103 15.38 -13.37 -3.42
N LEU A 104 15.81 -13.12 -2.18
CA LEU A 104 16.46 -14.15 -1.35
C LEU A 104 15.51 -15.28 -0.98
N VAL A 105 14.28 -14.98 -0.57
CA VAL A 105 13.26 -15.99 -0.26
C VAL A 105 12.90 -16.78 -1.52
N THR A 106 12.74 -16.11 -2.66
CA THR A 106 12.50 -16.77 -3.95
C THR A 106 13.62 -17.75 -4.28
N THR A 107 14.87 -17.29 -4.28
CA THR A 107 16.01 -18.09 -4.76
C THR A 107 16.45 -19.17 -3.78
N LYS A 108 16.39 -18.93 -2.47
CA LYS A 108 16.93 -19.85 -1.45
C LYS A 108 15.89 -20.78 -0.87
N ILE A 109 14.59 -20.42 -0.87
CA ILE A 109 13.55 -21.19 -0.17
C ILE A 109 12.49 -21.71 -1.15
N VAL A 110 11.93 -20.83 -1.98
CA VAL A 110 10.74 -21.16 -2.78
C VAL A 110 11.12 -21.88 -4.08
N ALA A 111 12.11 -21.39 -4.81
CA ALA A 111 12.57 -22.02 -6.05
C ALA A 111 13.06 -23.46 -5.83
N PRO A 112 13.94 -23.77 -4.85
CA PRO A 112 14.39 -25.15 -4.65
C PRO A 112 13.28 -26.14 -4.28
N LYS A 113 12.17 -25.64 -3.69
CA LYS A 113 10.98 -26.46 -3.38
C LYS A 113 10.11 -26.68 -4.61
N LEU A 114 9.89 -25.64 -5.41
CA LEU A 114 9.03 -25.69 -6.59
C LEU A 114 9.71 -26.35 -7.79
N GLU A 115 11.02 -26.27 -7.94
CA GLU A 115 11.77 -26.96 -9.00
C GLU A 115 11.69 -28.49 -8.89
N LYS A 116 11.45 -29.01 -7.67
CA LYS A 116 11.24 -30.46 -7.42
C LYS A 116 9.82 -30.92 -7.75
N GLN A 117 8.95 -30.00 -8.13
CA GLN A 117 7.56 -30.28 -8.40
C GLN A 117 7.30 -30.25 -9.90
N SER A 118 6.47 -31.18 -10.38
CA SER A 118 5.92 -31.13 -11.72
C SER A 118 5.04 -29.89 -11.92
N TYR A 119 5.01 -29.43 -13.16
CA TYR A 119 4.12 -28.41 -13.69
C TYR A 119 3.81 -28.75 -15.15
N ILE A 120 2.70 -28.22 -15.65
CA ILE A 120 2.32 -28.28 -17.06
C ILE A 120 2.49 -26.89 -17.70
N ILE A 121 2.79 -26.85 -18.99
CA ILE A 121 2.67 -25.64 -19.79
C ILE A 121 1.44 -25.87 -20.68
N PRO A 122 0.31 -25.18 -20.41
CA PRO A 122 -0.87 -25.32 -21.24
C PRO A 122 -0.59 -25.00 -22.71
N ASP A 123 -1.19 -25.78 -23.62
CA ASP A 123 -1.06 -25.62 -25.07
C ASP A 123 -1.72 -24.32 -25.59
N ASP A 124 -2.63 -23.73 -24.80
CA ASP A 124 -3.34 -22.48 -25.07
C ASP A 124 -2.66 -21.24 -24.48
N ILE A 125 -1.45 -21.38 -23.92
CA ILE A 125 -0.66 -20.20 -23.57
C ILE A 125 -0.13 -19.57 -24.84
N ASP A 126 -0.86 -18.56 -25.30
CA ASP A 126 -0.38 -17.67 -26.34
C ASP A 126 0.67 -16.72 -25.74
N LEU A 127 1.94 -17.02 -26.00
CA LEU A 127 3.04 -16.13 -25.63
C LEU A 127 2.93 -14.77 -26.35
N ASP A 128 2.23 -14.72 -27.49
CA ASP A 128 2.01 -13.51 -28.26
C ASP A 128 0.99 -12.56 -27.62
N GLU A 129 0.14 -13.05 -26.69
CA GLU A 129 -0.81 -12.21 -25.93
C GLU A 129 -0.11 -11.17 -25.03
N PHE A 130 1.16 -11.41 -24.69
CA PHE A 130 2.00 -10.51 -23.88
C PHE A 130 3.04 -9.76 -24.71
N VAL A 131 3.09 -10.01 -26.03
CA VAL A 131 3.97 -9.29 -26.95
C VAL A 131 3.33 -7.95 -27.27
N VAL A 132 3.99 -6.88 -26.84
CA VAL A 132 3.56 -5.51 -27.15
C VAL A 132 3.54 -5.33 -28.67
N SER A 133 2.37 -5.02 -29.22
CA SER A 133 2.26 -4.79 -30.67
C SER A 133 3.13 -3.61 -31.11
N PRO A 134 3.57 -3.55 -32.38
CA PRO A 134 4.35 -2.41 -32.88
C PRO A 134 3.61 -1.06 -32.70
N GLU A 135 2.28 -1.08 -32.75
CA GLU A 135 1.43 0.09 -32.52
C GLU A 135 1.44 0.52 -31.04
N GLU A 136 1.31 -0.41 -30.10
CA GLU A 136 1.41 -0.12 -28.67
C GLU A 136 2.80 0.36 -28.29
N ASN A 137 3.86 -0.25 -28.84
CA ASN A 137 5.23 0.14 -28.57
C ASN A 137 5.53 1.56 -29.09
N ARG A 138 5.05 1.90 -30.30
CA ARG A 138 5.12 3.28 -30.83
C ARG A 138 4.30 4.26 -29.99
N SER A 139 3.17 3.82 -29.45
CA SER A 139 2.29 4.63 -28.61
C SER A 139 2.88 4.97 -27.24
N LEU A 140 3.92 4.26 -26.78
CA LEU A 140 4.69 4.66 -25.59
C LEU A 140 5.30 6.05 -25.74
N ILE A 141 5.70 6.44 -26.96
CA ILE A 141 6.19 7.80 -27.22
C ILE A 141 5.07 8.82 -26.93
N SER A 142 3.84 8.54 -27.36
CA SER A 142 2.68 9.38 -27.05
C SER A 142 2.43 9.44 -25.53
N ALA A 143 2.60 8.34 -24.81
CA ALA A 143 2.51 8.33 -23.35
C ALA A 143 3.60 9.22 -22.71
N CYS A 144 4.84 9.17 -23.21
CA CYS A 144 5.93 10.05 -22.77
C CYS A 144 5.62 11.52 -23.05
N VAL A 145 5.05 11.85 -24.20
CA VAL A 145 4.59 13.22 -24.52
C VAL A 145 3.50 13.65 -23.53
N GLY A 146 2.53 12.78 -23.26
CA GLY A 146 1.50 13.02 -22.24
C GLY A 146 2.09 13.25 -20.85
N PHE A 147 3.12 12.49 -20.48
CA PHE A 147 3.83 12.67 -19.21
C PHE A 147 4.52 14.04 -19.11
N VAL A 148 5.27 14.44 -20.15
CA VAL A 148 5.90 15.76 -20.20
C VAL A 148 4.85 16.87 -20.15
N PHE A 149 3.74 16.71 -20.84
CA PHE A 149 2.62 17.67 -20.79
C PHE A 149 1.98 17.74 -19.39
N GLY A 150 1.80 16.59 -18.73
CA GLY A 150 1.34 16.54 -17.34
C GLY A 150 2.29 17.25 -16.38
N ILE A 151 3.61 17.07 -16.54
CA ILE A 151 4.62 17.81 -15.78
C ILE A 151 4.51 19.31 -16.04
N ALA A 152 4.32 19.73 -17.29
CA ALA A 152 4.17 21.15 -17.63
C ALA A 152 2.95 21.77 -16.94
N ILE A 153 1.81 21.06 -16.90
CA ILE A 153 0.62 21.50 -16.15
C ILE A 153 0.93 21.61 -14.66
N VAL A 154 1.52 20.56 -14.07
CA VAL A 154 1.86 20.53 -12.64
C VAL A 154 2.84 21.65 -12.27
N ALA A 155 3.84 21.93 -13.12
CA ALA A 155 4.75 23.05 -12.95
C ALA A 155 4.01 24.40 -13.03
N GLY A 156 3.10 24.56 -13.98
CA GLY A 156 2.26 25.75 -14.08
C GLY A 156 1.37 25.96 -12.85
N LEU A 157 0.83 24.88 -12.26
CA LEU A 157 0.08 24.95 -11.01
C LEU A 157 0.99 25.32 -9.82
N TYR A 158 2.17 24.70 -9.73
CA TYR A 158 3.15 24.95 -8.66
C TYR A 158 3.64 26.41 -8.64
N PHE A 159 4.00 26.96 -9.79
CA PHE A 159 4.48 28.35 -9.89
C PHE A 159 3.36 29.39 -9.98
N GLY A 160 2.11 28.95 -10.18
CA GLY A 160 0.95 29.82 -10.37
C GLY A 160 -0.06 29.68 -9.22
N PRO A 161 -1.28 29.18 -9.48
CA PRO A 161 -2.37 29.20 -8.49
C PRO A 161 -2.10 28.47 -7.17
N LEU A 162 -1.15 27.51 -7.14
CA LEU A 162 -0.82 26.72 -5.95
C LEU A 162 0.55 27.07 -5.37
N ALA A 163 1.14 28.20 -5.78
CA ALA A 163 2.37 28.70 -5.20
C ALA A 163 2.23 28.89 -3.69
N ALA A 164 3.29 28.57 -2.96
CA ALA A 164 3.33 28.78 -1.52
C ALA A 164 3.22 30.27 -1.20
N TYR A 165 2.45 30.60 -0.17
CA TYR A 165 2.28 31.97 0.30
C TYR A 165 2.26 32.01 1.83
N THR A 166 2.57 33.16 2.40
CA THR A 166 2.49 33.38 3.85
C THR A 166 1.13 33.99 4.19
N ASP A 167 0.41 33.38 5.12
CA ASP A 167 -0.86 33.92 5.61
C ASP A 167 -0.67 35.14 6.52
N VAL A 168 -1.79 35.75 6.91
CA VAL A 168 -1.81 36.93 7.81
C VAL A 168 -1.22 36.65 9.20
N ASN A 169 -1.08 35.39 9.60
CA ASN A 169 -0.52 34.96 10.88
C ASN A 169 0.97 34.60 10.76
N GLY A 170 1.60 34.83 9.60
CA GLY A 170 2.99 34.47 9.35
C GLY A 170 3.21 32.98 9.07
N LYS A 171 2.14 32.19 8.90
CA LYS A 171 2.23 30.76 8.57
C LYS A 171 2.41 30.58 7.07
N ILE A 172 3.42 29.82 6.67
CA ILE A 172 3.61 29.40 5.28
C ILE A 172 2.55 28.36 4.96
N ILE A 173 1.72 28.65 3.96
CA ILE A 173 0.75 27.74 3.38
C ILE A 173 1.36 27.21 2.08
N THR A 174 1.30 25.88 1.90
CA THR A 174 1.80 25.16 0.72
C THR A 174 0.61 24.51 -0.02
N PRO A 175 -0.20 25.29 -0.78
CA PRO A 175 -1.39 24.74 -1.46
C PRO A 175 -1.07 23.57 -2.38
N PHE A 176 0.11 23.57 -2.99
CA PHE A 176 0.59 22.45 -3.80
C PHE A 176 0.61 21.13 -3.02
N THR A 177 1.24 21.10 -1.85
CA THR A 177 1.32 19.91 -0.99
C THR A 177 -0.07 19.48 -0.52
N ASN A 178 -0.90 20.44 -0.10
CA ASN A 178 -2.27 20.18 0.35
C ASN A 178 -3.15 19.53 -0.73
N ASN A 179 -2.84 19.76 -2.00
CA ASN A 179 -3.59 19.25 -3.14
C ASN A 179 -2.80 18.21 -3.96
N ILE A 180 -1.80 17.53 -3.35
CA ILE A 180 -0.92 16.61 -4.08
C ILE A 180 -1.66 15.52 -4.85
N ILE A 181 -2.86 15.11 -4.40
CA ILE A 181 -3.73 14.14 -5.08
C ILE A 181 -4.06 14.63 -6.50
N LEU A 182 -4.39 15.91 -6.67
CA LEU A 182 -4.70 16.50 -7.97
C LEU A 182 -3.49 16.40 -8.91
N MET A 183 -2.29 16.66 -8.39
CA MET A 183 -1.05 16.63 -9.17
C MET A 183 -0.72 15.20 -9.62
N ILE A 184 -0.90 14.23 -8.72
CA ILE A 184 -0.76 12.80 -9.06
C ILE A 184 -1.81 12.41 -10.10
N THR A 185 -3.06 12.81 -9.93
CA THR A 185 -4.12 12.56 -10.92
C THR A 185 -3.70 13.08 -12.29
N ILE A 186 -3.19 14.31 -12.40
CA ILE A 186 -2.71 14.87 -13.68
C ILE A 186 -1.55 14.06 -14.25
N ILE A 187 -0.53 13.76 -13.45
CA ILE A 187 0.68 13.03 -13.88
C ILE A 187 0.35 11.62 -14.39
N PHE A 188 -0.65 10.94 -13.82
CA PHE A 188 -1.07 9.61 -14.26
C PHE A 188 -2.15 9.64 -15.36
N PHE A 189 -3.03 10.65 -15.34
CA PHE A 189 -4.08 10.80 -16.33
C PHE A 189 -3.52 11.16 -17.70
N MET A 190 -2.57 12.10 -17.77
CA MET A 190 -2.07 12.61 -19.06
C MET A 190 -1.37 11.54 -19.92
N PRO A 191 -0.44 10.70 -19.41
CA PRO A 191 0.14 9.60 -20.17
C PRO A 191 -0.93 8.59 -20.61
N GLY A 192 -1.86 8.23 -19.71
CA GLY A 192 -2.92 7.28 -19.99
C GLY A 192 -3.88 7.77 -21.08
N LEU A 193 -4.21 9.06 -21.06
CA LEU A 193 -5.02 9.71 -22.09
C LEU A 193 -4.31 9.70 -23.44
N PHE A 194 -3.06 10.16 -23.50
CA PHE A 194 -2.30 10.25 -24.76
C PHE A 194 -2.03 8.88 -25.35
N TYR A 195 -1.68 7.90 -24.51
CA TYR A 195 -1.53 6.50 -24.93
C TYR A 195 -2.84 5.97 -25.51
N GLY A 196 -3.95 6.13 -24.77
CA GLY A 196 -5.26 5.63 -25.20
C GLY A 196 -5.79 6.30 -26.46
N ILE A 197 -5.46 7.57 -26.71
CA ILE A 197 -5.74 8.25 -28.00
C ILE A 197 -4.90 7.65 -29.12
N ALA A 198 -3.59 7.42 -28.88
CA ALA A 198 -2.67 6.90 -29.90
C ALA A 198 -3.06 5.49 -30.38
N ILE A 199 -3.49 4.61 -29.48
CA ILE A 199 -4.02 3.28 -29.82
C ILE A 199 -5.51 3.29 -30.22
N LYS A 200 -6.10 4.47 -30.42
CA LYS A 200 -7.53 4.66 -30.79
C LYS A 200 -8.54 4.03 -29.83
N LYS A 201 -8.15 3.82 -28.57
CA LYS A 201 -9.07 3.39 -27.49
C LYS A 201 -9.96 4.55 -27.03
N TYR A 202 -9.42 5.77 -27.02
CA TYR A 202 -10.14 7.00 -26.72
C TYR A 202 -10.32 7.83 -27.99
N THR A 203 -11.46 7.67 -28.65
CA THR A 203 -11.77 8.33 -29.93
C THR A 203 -12.55 9.64 -29.76
N ASN A 204 -13.25 9.79 -28.62
CA ASN A 204 -14.05 10.96 -28.29
C ASN A 204 -14.17 11.14 -26.77
N SER A 205 -14.75 12.26 -26.33
CA SER A 205 -14.92 12.56 -24.90
C SER A 205 -15.79 11.51 -24.18
N GLN A 206 -16.81 10.94 -24.82
CA GLN A 206 -17.63 9.90 -24.22
C GLN A 206 -16.81 8.66 -23.87
N THR A 207 -15.90 8.20 -24.74
CA THR A 207 -15.04 7.04 -24.44
C THR A 207 -14.12 7.27 -23.24
N VAL A 208 -13.62 8.50 -23.08
CA VAL A 208 -12.81 8.90 -21.90
C VAL A 208 -13.68 8.90 -20.64
N ILE A 209 -14.86 9.52 -20.70
CA ILE A 209 -15.81 9.60 -19.58
C ILE A 209 -16.27 8.21 -19.15
N SER A 210 -16.58 7.32 -20.09
CA SER A 210 -16.94 5.93 -19.79
C SER A 210 -15.80 5.17 -19.11
N GLY A 211 -14.55 5.42 -19.51
CA GLY A 211 -13.37 4.87 -18.85
C GLY A 211 -13.26 5.33 -17.39
N LEU A 212 -13.41 6.63 -17.13
CA LEU A 212 -13.40 7.21 -15.78
C LEU A 212 -14.57 6.71 -14.93
N SER A 213 -15.78 6.68 -15.50
CA SER A 213 -16.99 6.20 -14.80
C SER A 213 -16.87 4.75 -14.36
N ARG A 214 -16.32 3.87 -15.22
CA ARG A 214 -16.07 2.47 -14.86
C ARG A 214 -15.15 2.35 -13.64
N GLN A 215 -14.12 3.17 -13.56
CA GLN A 215 -13.19 3.19 -12.41
C GLN A 215 -13.86 3.72 -11.13
N VAL A 216 -14.73 4.72 -11.23
CA VAL A 216 -15.48 5.21 -10.06
C VAL A 216 -16.49 4.17 -9.58
N SER A 217 -17.15 3.46 -10.50
CA SER A 217 -18.12 2.41 -10.16
C SER A 217 -17.51 1.27 -9.35
N SER A 218 -16.24 0.91 -9.59
CA SER A 218 -15.56 -0.11 -8.77
C SER A 218 -15.28 0.35 -7.33
N MET A 219 -15.38 1.65 -7.03
CA MET A 219 -15.21 2.21 -5.68
C MET A 219 -16.50 2.22 -4.84
N GLY A 220 -17.64 1.75 -5.36
CA GLY A 220 -18.93 1.79 -4.66
C GLY A 220 -18.90 1.15 -3.27
N TYR A 221 -18.23 0.01 -3.11
CA TYR A 221 -18.06 -0.65 -1.81
C TYR A 221 -17.29 0.23 -0.80
N VAL A 222 -16.21 0.89 -1.25
CA VAL A 222 -15.39 1.76 -0.40
C VAL A 222 -16.21 2.94 0.10
N LEU A 223 -17.06 3.53 -0.74
CA LEU A 223 -17.93 4.64 -0.35
C LEU A 223 -18.93 4.22 0.74
N VAL A 224 -19.61 3.08 0.55
CA VAL A 224 -20.58 2.55 1.53
C VAL A 224 -19.90 2.22 2.85
N LEU A 225 -18.75 1.53 2.83
CA LEU A 225 -18.01 1.18 4.03
C LEU A 225 -17.56 2.44 4.79
N THR A 226 -16.97 3.40 4.07
CA THR A 226 -16.52 4.67 4.64
C THR A 226 -17.67 5.40 5.32
N PHE A 227 -18.84 5.47 4.68
CA PHE A 227 -20.04 6.07 5.28
C PHE A 227 -20.36 5.46 6.66
N PHE A 228 -20.45 4.14 6.77
CA PHE A 228 -20.76 3.50 8.06
C PHE A 228 -19.64 3.65 9.09
N CYS A 229 -18.37 3.51 8.69
CA CYS A 229 -17.23 3.65 9.60
C CYS A 229 -17.13 5.05 10.21
N TYR A 230 -17.32 6.09 9.40
CA TYR A 230 -17.26 7.47 9.88
C TYR A 230 -18.45 7.83 10.78
N ASN A 231 -19.65 7.32 10.48
CA ASN A 231 -20.80 7.46 11.39
C ASN A 231 -20.58 6.69 12.71
N PHE A 232 -20.04 5.48 12.65
CA PHE A 232 -19.66 4.72 13.84
C PHE A 232 -18.62 5.47 14.67
N LEU A 233 -17.57 6.01 14.05
CA LEU A 233 -16.55 6.82 14.73
C LEU A 233 -17.17 8.04 15.41
N ALA A 234 -18.06 8.76 14.73
CA ALA A 234 -18.75 9.91 15.31
C ALA A 234 -19.59 9.52 16.54
N LEU A 235 -20.30 8.38 16.48
CA LEU A 235 -21.06 7.84 17.61
C LEU A 235 -20.13 7.37 18.75
N LEU A 236 -19.02 6.73 18.42
CA LEU A 236 -18.02 6.24 19.37
C LEU A 236 -17.36 7.38 20.15
N SER A 237 -17.01 8.48 19.47
CA SER A 237 -16.50 9.70 20.09
C SER A 237 -17.58 10.41 20.91
N LYS A 238 -18.80 10.60 20.36
CA LYS A 238 -19.89 11.29 21.06
C LYS A 238 -20.35 10.57 22.32
N SER A 239 -20.34 9.24 22.32
CA SER A 239 -20.73 8.42 23.47
C SER A 239 -19.65 8.30 24.54
N ASN A 240 -18.44 8.81 24.29
CA ASN A 240 -17.24 8.58 25.12
C ASN A 240 -16.83 7.11 25.29
N VAL A 241 -17.48 6.16 24.59
CA VAL A 241 -17.12 4.74 24.65
C VAL A 241 -15.72 4.52 24.06
N GLY A 242 -15.37 5.24 22.99
CA GLY A 242 -14.01 5.18 22.42
C GLY A 242 -12.93 5.59 23.41
N THR A 243 -13.16 6.71 24.11
CA THR A 243 -12.27 7.19 25.18
C THR A 243 -12.16 6.18 26.31
N TYR A 244 -13.26 5.54 26.70
CA TYR A 244 -13.26 4.53 27.75
C TYR A 244 -12.50 3.25 27.35
N ILE A 245 -12.70 2.75 26.12
CA ILE A 245 -11.92 1.63 25.57
C ILE A 245 -10.42 1.97 25.53
N THR A 246 -10.10 3.18 25.08
CA THR A 246 -8.73 3.70 25.02
C THR A 246 -8.11 3.74 26.41
N TYR A 247 -8.85 4.24 27.41
CA TYR A 247 -8.42 4.27 28.81
C TYR A 247 -8.19 2.87 29.37
N LEU A 248 -9.09 1.92 29.16
CA LEU A 248 -8.95 0.54 29.63
C LEU A 248 -7.75 -0.15 28.98
N GLY A 249 -7.60 -0.02 27.65
CA GLY A 249 -6.49 -0.59 26.91
C GLY A 249 -5.14 -0.01 27.34
N ALA A 250 -5.05 1.32 27.49
CA ALA A 250 -3.84 1.98 27.96
C ALA A 250 -3.49 1.58 29.40
N THR A 251 -4.46 1.62 30.32
CA THR A 251 -4.27 1.20 31.72
C THR A 251 -3.81 -0.25 31.81
N PHE A 252 -4.35 -1.14 30.96
CA PHE A 252 -3.92 -2.53 30.90
C PHE A 252 -2.44 -2.64 30.45
N LEU A 253 -2.06 -1.97 29.36
CA LEU A 253 -0.68 -1.98 28.86
C LEU A 253 0.30 -1.33 29.87
N GLU A 254 -0.11 -0.25 30.53
CA GLU A 254 0.64 0.40 31.61
C GLU A 254 0.81 -0.55 32.82
N SER A 255 -0.23 -1.30 33.19
CA SER A 255 -0.16 -2.28 34.29
C SER A 255 0.79 -3.45 34.02
N LEU A 256 1.01 -3.78 32.73
CA LEU A 256 2.01 -4.74 32.29
C LEU A 256 3.43 -4.14 32.23
N GLY A 257 3.59 -2.84 32.51
CA GLY A 257 4.86 -2.12 32.44
C GLY A 257 5.28 -1.73 31.02
N PHE A 258 4.44 -1.91 30.00
CA PHE A 258 4.84 -1.67 28.61
C PHE A 258 5.07 -0.19 28.25
N GLY A 259 4.69 0.74 29.13
CA GLY A 259 5.06 2.15 29.00
C GLY A 259 6.58 2.37 28.94
N GLU A 260 7.37 1.53 29.60
CA GLU A 260 8.84 1.61 29.57
C GLU A 260 9.47 0.84 28.39
N TRP A 261 8.67 0.07 27.65
CA TRP A 261 9.13 -0.84 26.60
C TRP A 261 8.47 -0.54 25.25
N PRO A 262 8.75 0.61 24.63
CA PRO A 262 8.10 1.03 23.38
C PRO A 262 8.33 0.07 22.21
N ILE A 263 9.44 -0.67 22.21
CA ILE A 263 9.70 -1.73 21.21
C ILE A 263 8.65 -2.84 21.30
N LEU A 264 8.26 -3.25 22.51
CA LEU A 264 7.24 -4.29 22.70
C LEU A 264 5.86 -3.79 22.28
N LEU A 265 5.56 -2.50 22.46
CA LEU A 265 4.33 -1.90 21.94
C LEU A 265 4.26 -1.95 20.42
N ILE A 266 5.35 -1.59 19.72
CA ILE A 266 5.44 -1.65 18.26
C ILE A 266 5.26 -3.10 17.78
N VAL A 267 6.04 -4.04 18.33
CA VAL A 267 5.98 -5.45 17.93
C VAL A 267 4.61 -6.05 18.26
N GLY A 268 4.07 -5.77 19.44
CA GLY A 268 2.75 -6.22 19.85
C GLY A 268 1.66 -5.74 18.90
N PHE A 269 1.65 -4.45 18.57
CA PHE A 269 0.69 -3.88 17.63
C PHE A 269 0.84 -4.45 16.21
N ILE A 270 2.08 -4.67 15.74
CA ILE A 270 2.34 -5.34 14.45
C ILE A 270 1.76 -6.76 14.46
N LEU A 271 2.04 -7.55 15.48
CA LEU A 271 1.56 -8.94 15.57
C LEU A 271 0.03 -9.02 15.68
N THR A 272 -0.58 -8.18 16.51
CA THR A 272 -2.04 -8.09 16.61
C THR A 272 -2.66 -7.71 15.27
N THR A 273 -2.12 -6.69 14.60
CA THR A 273 -2.62 -6.27 13.28
C THR A 273 -2.42 -7.37 12.23
N ALA A 274 -1.28 -8.07 12.26
CA ALA A 274 -0.96 -9.15 11.33
C ALA A 274 -1.93 -10.34 11.47
N ILE A 275 -2.37 -10.65 12.69
CA ILE A 275 -3.39 -11.66 12.98
C ILE A 275 -4.76 -11.20 12.49
N ILE A 276 -5.17 -9.97 12.81
CA ILE A 276 -6.45 -9.39 12.36
C ILE A 276 -6.53 -9.38 10.83
N ASN A 277 -5.40 -9.13 10.16
CA ASN A 277 -5.31 -9.15 8.70
C ASN A 277 -5.63 -10.53 8.07
N LEU A 278 -5.52 -11.62 8.83
CA LEU A 278 -5.92 -12.94 8.32
C LEU A 278 -7.44 -13.05 8.13
N PHE A 279 -8.22 -12.28 8.90
CA PHE A 279 -9.69 -12.36 8.91
C PHE A 279 -10.36 -11.17 8.22
N VAL A 280 -9.72 -9.99 8.22
CA VAL A 280 -10.30 -8.77 7.65
C VAL A 280 -9.52 -8.35 6.40
N GLY A 281 -10.09 -8.62 5.24
CA GLY A 281 -9.53 -8.22 3.96
C GLY A 281 -9.55 -6.70 3.73
N GLY A 282 -8.51 -6.18 3.08
CA GLY A 282 -8.44 -4.80 2.61
C GLY A 282 -7.82 -3.83 3.61
N LEU A 283 -6.95 -2.95 3.11
CA LEU A 283 -6.23 -1.96 3.91
C LEU A 283 -7.19 -0.97 4.58
N SER A 284 -8.10 -0.36 3.81
CA SER A 284 -8.99 0.69 4.30
C SER A 284 -9.91 0.21 5.41
N SER A 285 -10.50 -0.99 5.26
CA SER A 285 -11.42 -1.59 6.24
C SER A 285 -10.75 -1.80 7.60
N LYS A 286 -9.55 -2.37 7.60
CA LYS A 286 -8.78 -2.58 8.83
C LYS A 286 -8.34 -1.28 9.44
N TRP A 287 -7.86 -0.33 8.64
CA TRP A 287 -7.39 0.94 9.16
C TRP A 287 -8.51 1.75 9.81
N LEU A 288 -9.72 1.74 9.21
CA LEU A 288 -10.92 2.35 9.77
C LEU A 288 -11.38 1.71 11.08
N LEU A 289 -11.07 0.42 11.30
CA LEU A 289 -11.39 -0.29 12.54
C LEU A 289 -10.34 -0.05 13.64
N LEU A 290 -9.06 -0.17 13.29
CA LEU A 290 -7.97 -0.20 14.27
C LEU A 290 -7.46 1.21 14.63
N GLY A 291 -7.32 2.08 13.64
CA GLY A 291 -6.74 3.41 13.80
C GLY A 291 -7.38 4.27 14.90
N PRO A 292 -8.72 4.43 14.98
CA PRO A 292 -9.35 5.28 16.00
C PRO A 292 -9.21 4.76 17.43
N ILE A 293 -8.83 3.49 17.60
CA ILE A 293 -8.62 2.85 18.91
C ILE A 293 -7.13 2.85 19.27
N PHE A 294 -6.27 2.37 18.37
CA PHE A 294 -4.86 2.13 18.67
C PHE A 294 -3.99 3.38 18.61
N ILE A 295 -4.26 4.36 17.74
CA ILE A 295 -3.49 5.62 17.72
C ILE A 295 -3.55 6.32 19.08
N PRO A 296 -4.74 6.64 19.64
CA PRO A 296 -4.81 7.31 20.94
C PRO A 296 -4.37 6.42 22.10
N MET A 297 -4.64 5.11 22.04
CA MET A 297 -4.26 4.20 23.11
C MET A 297 -2.73 4.07 23.23
N LEU A 298 -2.04 3.81 22.12
CA LEU A 298 -0.58 3.65 22.14
C LEU A 298 0.12 4.96 22.47
N TYR A 299 -0.37 6.09 21.94
CA TYR A 299 0.16 7.41 22.26
C TYR A 299 0.00 7.76 23.75
N ARG A 300 -1.14 7.37 24.36
CA ARG A 300 -1.37 7.54 25.79
C ARG A 300 -0.37 6.76 26.64
N VAL A 301 -0.07 5.52 26.25
CA VAL A 301 0.89 4.66 26.97
C VAL A 301 2.32 5.18 26.84
N HIS A 302 2.72 5.65 25.64
CA HIS A 302 4.05 6.16 25.40
C HIS A 302 4.03 7.30 24.35
N PRO A 303 4.51 8.53 24.68
CA PRO A 303 4.47 9.67 23.75
C PRO A 303 5.22 9.47 22.43
N GLY A 304 6.17 8.53 22.40
CA GLY A 304 6.87 8.14 21.17
C GLY A 304 6.02 7.31 20.18
N MET A 305 4.82 6.86 20.56
CA MET A 305 3.87 6.17 19.68
C MET A 305 3.06 7.18 18.86
N THR A 306 3.76 7.99 18.09
CA THR A 306 3.16 9.06 17.27
C THR A 306 2.32 8.48 16.12
N PRO A 307 1.35 9.25 15.57
CA PRO A 307 0.46 8.73 14.54
C PRO A 307 1.17 8.14 13.30
N ASP A 308 2.31 8.71 12.91
CA ASP A 308 3.15 8.20 11.83
C ASP A 308 3.81 6.85 12.17
N LEU A 309 4.23 6.63 13.41
CA LEU A 309 4.82 5.36 13.86
C LEU A 309 3.77 4.25 13.95
N VAL A 310 2.58 4.57 14.48
CA VAL A 310 1.46 3.61 14.52
C VAL A 310 1.01 3.28 13.10
N ALA A 311 0.91 4.27 12.21
CA ALA A 311 0.62 4.04 10.79
C ALA A 311 1.69 3.19 10.08
N ALA A 312 2.97 3.43 10.34
CA ALA A 312 4.06 2.61 9.78
C ALA A 312 4.00 1.16 10.30
N SER A 313 3.70 0.98 11.58
CA SER A 313 3.51 -0.35 12.20
C SER A 313 2.33 -1.09 11.57
N PHE A 314 1.22 -0.40 11.37
CA PHE A 314 0.05 -0.94 10.66
C PHE A 314 0.40 -1.37 9.24
N ARG A 315 1.16 -0.55 8.49
CA ARG A 315 1.61 -0.86 7.13
C ARG A 315 2.46 -2.14 7.05
N VAL A 316 3.41 -2.29 7.97
CA VAL A 316 4.25 -3.50 8.05
C VAL A 316 3.38 -4.74 8.20
N ALA A 317 2.43 -4.69 9.14
CA ALA A 317 1.56 -5.81 9.46
C ALA A 317 0.54 -6.13 8.36
N ASP A 318 -0.20 -5.12 7.88
CA ASP A 318 -1.20 -5.24 6.81
C ASP A 318 -0.56 -5.83 5.56
N SER A 319 0.58 -5.31 5.12
CA SER A 319 1.20 -5.80 3.90
C SER A 319 1.78 -7.20 4.08
N SER A 320 2.57 -7.45 5.12
CA SER A 320 3.31 -8.72 5.25
C SER A 320 2.42 -9.97 5.22
N THR A 321 1.22 -9.93 5.84
CA THR A 321 0.33 -11.09 5.91
C THR A 321 -0.74 -11.16 4.81
N ASN A 322 -0.80 -10.19 3.89
CA ASN A 322 -1.79 -10.17 2.80
C ASN A 322 -1.71 -11.41 1.88
N ILE A 323 -0.53 -12.02 1.76
CA ILE A 323 -0.29 -13.18 0.89
C ILE A 323 -0.64 -14.53 1.52
N ILE A 324 -0.99 -14.55 2.81
CA ILE A 324 -1.36 -15.78 3.54
C ILE A 324 -2.81 -15.77 4.04
N THR A 325 -3.59 -14.74 3.70
CA THR A 325 -5.02 -14.70 4.02
C THR A 325 -5.89 -15.21 2.86
N PRO A 326 -6.84 -16.12 3.13
CA PRO A 326 -7.85 -16.51 2.13
C PRO A 326 -8.90 -15.40 1.91
N MET A 327 -8.97 -14.40 2.78
CA MET A 327 -9.95 -13.31 2.73
C MET A 327 -9.52 -12.16 1.82
N MET A 328 -8.30 -12.21 1.28
CA MET A 328 -7.84 -11.26 0.27
C MET A 328 -8.59 -11.48 -1.05
N SER A 329 -9.15 -10.39 -1.60
CA SER A 329 -9.98 -10.43 -2.81
C SER A 329 -9.31 -11.04 -4.05
N TYR A 330 -7.98 -10.96 -4.16
CA TYR A 330 -7.23 -11.50 -5.31
C TYR A 330 -6.72 -12.94 -5.11
N SER A 331 -6.83 -13.51 -3.91
CA SER A 331 -6.32 -14.85 -3.61
C SER A 331 -6.88 -15.92 -4.56
N GLY A 332 -8.18 -15.87 -4.86
CA GLY A 332 -8.84 -16.77 -5.80
C GLY A 332 -8.38 -16.61 -7.25
N ILE A 333 -8.18 -15.36 -7.70
CA ILE A 333 -7.69 -15.07 -9.06
C ILE A 333 -6.26 -15.59 -9.22
N ILE A 334 -5.41 -15.38 -8.23
CA ILE A 334 -4.01 -15.84 -8.25
C ILE A 334 -3.95 -17.37 -8.24
N LEU A 335 -4.77 -18.01 -7.42
CA LEU A 335 -4.89 -19.46 -7.43
C LEU A 335 -5.33 -19.97 -8.80
N ALA A 336 -6.30 -19.32 -9.45
CA ALA A 336 -6.75 -19.68 -10.79
C ALA A 336 -5.61 -19.57 -11.81
N TYR A 337 -4.79 -18.51 -11.76
CA TYR A 337 -3.62 -18.40 -12.61
C TYR A 337 -2.60 -19.51 -12.34
N MET A 338 -2.30 -19.82 -11.07
CA MET A 338 -1.33 -20.86 -10.73
C MET A 338 -1.83 -22.26 -11.13
N ARG A 339 -3.15 -22.49 -11.06
CA ARG A 339 -3.79 -23.74 -11.48
C ARG A 339 -3.68 -24.02 -12.97
N LYS A 340 -3.47 -23.00 -13.82
CA LYS A 340 -3.13 -23.23 -15.23
C LYS A 340 -1.88 -24.09 -15.37
N TYR A 341 -0.87 -23.86 -14.53
CA TYR A 341 0.39 -24.60 -14.55
C TYR A 341 0.40 -25.82 -13.62
N LYS A 342 -0.51 -25.87 -12.64
CA LYS A 342 -0.60 -26.94 -11.65
C LYS A 342 -2.03 -27.13 -11.12
N PRO A 343 -2.89 -27.90 -11.83
CA PRO A 343 -4.33 -27.98 -11.58
C PRO A 343 -4.72 -28.39 -10.15
N GLU A 344 -3.90 -29.20 -9.49
CA GLU A 344 -4.14 -29.74 -8.15
C GLU A 344 -3.89 -28.74 -7.02
N LEU A 345 -3.39 -27.53 -7.31
CA LEU A 345 -3.14 -26.52 -6.27
C LEU A 345 -4.43 -26.15 -5.52
N THR A 346 -4.36 -26.12 -4.21
CA THR A 346 -5.41 -25.61 -3.32
C THR A 346 -5.03 -24.25 -2.73
N ILE A 347 -5.98 -23.57 -2.09
CA ILE A 347 -5.69 -22.37 -1.29
C ILE A 347 -4.64 -22.68 -0.21
N GLY A 348 -4.70 -23.86 0.41
CA GLY A 348 -3.71 -24.29 1.39
C GLY A 348 -2.30 -24.41 0.79
N ASN A 349 -2.18 -24.91 -0.44
CA ASN A 349 -0.89 -24.95 -1.14
C ASN A 349 -0.38 -23.55 -1.47
N LEU A 350 -1.25 -22.64 -1.92
CA LEU A 350 -0.90 -21.24 -2.16
C LEU A 350 -0.33 -20.60 -0.87
N ILE A 351 -1.06 -20.72 0.25
CA ILE A 351 -0.62 -20.21 1.56
C ILE A 351 0.73 -20.83 1.95
N ALA A 352 0.91 -22.14 1.77
CA ALA A 352 2.17 -22.81 2.11
C ALA A 352 3.36 -22.31 1.27
N ILE A 353 3.14 -21.99 -0.01
CA ILE A 353 4.17 -21.39 -0.89
C ILE A 353 4.49 -19.95 -0.45
N MET A 354 3.48 -19.19 -0.03
CA MET A 354 3.63 -17.78 0.36
C MET A 354 4.12 -17.56 1.79
N LEU A 355 3.92 -18.53 2.68
CA LEU A 355 4.25 -18.43 4.11
C LEU A 355 5.68 -17.98 4.39
N PRO A 356 6.73 -18.50 3.69
CA PRO A 356 8.08 -17.99 3.87
C PRO A 356 8.22 -16.50 3.59
N TYR A 357 7.63 -15.99 2.49
CA TYR A 357 7.69 -14.56 2.19
C TYR A 357 7.05 -13.73 3.31
N SER A 358 5.87 -14.14 3.79
CA SER A 358 5.14 -13.44 4.85
C SER A 358 5.96 -13.35 6.14
N ILE A 359 6.56 -14.47 6.58
CA ILE A 359 7.39 -14.52 7.79
C ILE A 359 8.63 -13.62 7.65
N PHE A 360 9.39 -13.75 6.56
CA PHE A 360 10.62 -12.98 6.37
C PHE A 360 10.33 -11.48 6.17
N PHE A 361 9.25 -11.13 5.48
CA PHE A 361 8.83 -9.74 5.31
C PHE A 361 8.41 -9.17 6.66
N LEU A 362 7.56 -9.86 7.41
CA LEU A 362 7.11 -9.40 8.74
C LEU A 362 8.30 -9.16 9.68
N ILE A 363 9.22 -10.13 9.78
CA ILE A 363 10.38 -10.03 10.68
C ILE A 363 11.32 -8.91 10.24
N LEU A 364 11.81 -8.93 9.00
CA LEU A 364 12.85 -8.00 8.56
C LEU A 364 12.32 -6.58 8.40
N TRP A 365 11.05 -6.42 8.01
CA TRP A 365 10.43 -5.11 7.91
C TRP A 365 10.12 -4.52 9.29
N THR A 366 9.73 -5.35 10.26
CA THR A 366 9.66 -4.94 11.67
C THR A 366 11.03 -4.49 12.17
N ILE A 367 12.10 -5.25 11.90
CA ILE A 367 13.46 -4.87 12.28
C ILE A 367 13.84 -3.52 11.67
N LEU A 368 13.53 -3.28 10.39
CA LEU A 368 13.76 -1.97 9.78
C LEU A 368 13.03 -0.85 10.51
N LEU A 369 11.75 -1.05 10.87
CA LEU A 369 10.99 -0.05 11.61
C LEU A 369 11.59 0.20 12.99
N LEU A 370 12.02 -0.85 13.69
CA LEU A 370 12.70 -0.73 14.98
C LEU A 370 14.03 0.00 14.87
N ILE A 371 14.78 -0.16 13.78
CA ILE A 371 15.99 0.63 13.50
C ILE A 371 15.64 2.11 13.34
N PHE A 372 14.60 2.44 12.57
CA PHE A 372 14.14 3.83 12.44
C PHE A 372 13.76 4.43 13.80
N PHE A 373 13.00 3.67 14.60
CA PHE A 373 12.56 4.08 15.93
C PHE A 373 13.76 4.30 16.87
N GLN A 374 14.65 3.31 17.00
CA GLN A 374 15.76 3.33 17.96
C GLN A 374 16.81 4.39 17.63
N LEU A 375 17.06 4.64 16.34
CA LEU A 375 17.97 5.68 15.88
C LEU A 375 17.31 7.06 15.81
N GLY A 376 16.01 7.16 16.14
CA GLY A 376 15.24 8.40 16.06
C GLY A 376 15.19 8.98 14.64
N LEU A 377 15.27 8.13 13.61
CA LEU A 377 15.21 8.56 12.22
C LEU A 377 13.80 9.03 11.87
N PRO A 378 13.66 10.12 11.10
CA PRO A 378 12.36 10.57 10.67
C PRO A 378 11.75 9.52 9.72
N LEU A 379 10.47 9.17 9.92
CA LEU A 379 9.76 8.25 9.03
C LEU A 379 9.40 8.91 7.69
N GLY A 380 9.38 10.24 7.64
CA GLY A 380 9.10 11.05 6.46
C GLY A 380 9.65 12.48 6.60
N PRO A 381 9.59 13.28 5.52
CA PRO A 381 10.00 14.68 5.56
C PRO A 381 9.16 15.50 6.55
N ALA A 382 9.81 16.45 7.22
CA ALA A 382 9.16 17.36 8.16
C ALA A 382 8.49 18.53 7.42
N GLY A 383 7.27 18.91 7.85
CA GLY A 383 6.71 20.24 7.57
C GLY A 383 6.48 20.63 6.10
N VAL A 384 6.16 19.68 5.23
CA VAL A 384 5.80 19.97 3.82
C VAL A 384 4.33 20.33 3.67
#